data_AF-A0A2A5XGB6-F1
#
_entry.id   AF-A0A2A5XGB6-F1
#
_cell.length_a   1.000
_cell.length_b   1.000
_cell.length_c   1.000
_cell.angle_alpha   90.00
_cell.angle_beta   90.00
_cell.angle_gamma   90.00
#
_symmetry.space_group_name_H-M   'P 1'
#
loop_
_entity.id
_entity.type
_entity.pdbx_description
1 polymer ?
#
loop_
_entity_poly.entity_id
_entity_poly.type
_entity_poly.pdbx_seq_one_letter_code
_entity_poly.pdbx_strand_id
1 'polypeptide(L)'
;MHIIGIGLPRTGTTSLAKFLRNLGFLGENYCVIHENKINDSIKILKKSFLIDNSAYRNYKHKLIYSKPETKFILTTRDKKSWKKSINSMKTKKLNIPKDLPEISLYHKEVIEFFKTKKSINRLLVIDLYNISQQEIFSFLEIENQLKIEYPKELIK
;
A
#
# COMPACT_ATOMS: atom_id res chain seq x y z
N MET A 1 -0.65 -14.28 8.84
CA MET A 1 0.04 -13.38 7.89
C MET A 1 -0.40 -11.95 8.13
N HIS A 2 0.54 -11.02 8.15
CA HIS A 2 0.28 -9.59 8.30
C HIS A 2 0.84 -8.82 7.09
N ILE A 3 0.07 -7.88 6.56
CA ILE A 3 0.44 -7.06 5.39
C ILE A 3 0.52 -5.59 5.79
N ILE A 4 1.61 -4.93 5.43
CA ILE A 4 1.77 -3.48 5.61
C ILE A 4 1.84 -2.79 4.24
N GLY A 5 0.86 -1.93 3.97
CA GLY A 5 0.85 -1.08 2.78
C GLY A 5 1.61 0.21 3.04
N ILE A 6 2.63 0.47 2.22
CA ILE A 6 3.56 1.62 2.37
C ILE A 6 3.55 2.55 1.15
N GLY A 7 2.56 2.41 0.28
CA GLY A 7 2.37 3.32 -0.86
C GLY A 7 2.02 4.74 -0.43
N LEU A 8 2.50 5.73 -1.18
CA LEU A 8 2.14 7.13 -0.95
C LEU A 8 0.65 7.38 -1.17
N PRO A 9 0.11 8.51 -0.68
CA PRO A 9 -1.24 8.94 -1.03
C PRO A 9 -1.40 9.02 -2.55
N ARG A 10 -2.59 8.66 -3.06
CA ARG A 10 -2.92 8.67 -4.50
C ARG A 10 -2.15 7.66 -5.38
N THR A 11 -1.55 6.62 -4.79
CA THR A 11 -0.97 5.48 -5.55
C THR A 11 -1.83 4.20 -5.51
N GLY A 12 -3.10 4.29 -5.13
CA GLY A 12 -4.02 3.14 -5.14
C GLY A 12 -4.16 2.38 -3.81
N THR A 13 -3.69 2.95 -2.70
CA THR A 13 -3.76 2.34 -1.36
C THR A 13 -5.20 1.98 -0.93
N THR A 14 -6.20 2.77 -1.31
CA THR A 14 -7.62 2.44 -1.05
C THR A 14 -8.08 1.22 -1.84
N SER A 15 -7.69 1.09 -3.12
CA SER A 15 -7.99 -0.12 -3.91
C SER A 15 -7.31 -1.33 -3.32
N LEU A 16 -6.05 -1.20 -2.88
CA LEU A 16 -5.34 -2.28 -2.21
C LEU A 16 -6.07 -2.74 -0.94
N ALA A 17 -6.51 -1.81 -0.08
CA ALA A 17 -7.26 -2.16 1.12
C ALA A 17 -8.57 -2.90 0.80
N LYS A 18 -9.33 -2.40 -0.19
CA LYS A 18 -10.56 -3.09 -0.66
C LYS A 18 -10.25 -4.49 -1.20
N PHE A 19 -9.19 -4.63 -1.99
CA PHE A 19 -8.77 -5.92 -2.52
C PHE A 19 -8.42 -6.91 -1.40
N LEU A 20 -7.63 -6.49 -0.42
CA LEU A 20 -7.26 -7.34 0.72
C LEU A 20 -8.50 -7.76 1.53
N ARG A 21 -9.49 -6.87 1.71
CA ARG A 21 -10.78 -7.25 2.31
C ARG A 21 -11.51 -8.31 1.52
N ASN A 22 -11.57 -8.18 0.19
CA ASN A 22 -12.19 -9.18 -0.67
C ASN A 22 -11.48 -10.55 -0.59
N LEU A 23 -10.16 -10.56 -0.34
CA LEU A 23 -9.37 -11.78 -0.09
C LEU A 23 -9.53 -12.34 1.33
N GLY A 24 -10.38 -11.73 2.16
CA GLY A 24 -10.66 -12.18 3.53
C GLY A 24 -9.66 -11.70 4.58
N PHE A 25 -8.85 -10.67 4.29
CA PHE A 25 -8.06 -10.00 5.31
C PHE A 25 -8.90 -8.93 5.99
N LEU A 26 -8.70 -8.75 7.30
CA LEU A 26 -9.31 -7.66 8.05
C LEU A 26 -8.22 -6.69 8.51
N GLY A 27 -8.51 -5.40 8.49
CA GLY A 27 -7.48 -4.43 8.83
C GLY A 27 -7.89 -2.99 8.77
N GLU A 28 -6.88 -2.14 8.91
CA GLU A 28 -7.05 -0.71 8.89
C GLU A 28 -6.57 -0.12 7.57
N ASN A 29 -7.33 0.84 7.04
CA ASN A 29 -6.81 1.74 6.01
C ASN A 29 -6.88 3.20 6.47
N TYR A 30 -5.75 3.89 6.36
CA TYR A 30 -5.63 5.30 6.70
C TYR A 30 -5.16 6.12 5.49
N CYS A 31 -5.82 7.26 5.28
CA CYS A 31 -5.48 8.21 4.22
C CYS A 31 -5.21 9.60 4.79
N VAL A 32 -3.94 10.01 4.85
CA VAL A 32 -3.49 11.29 5.40
C VAL A 32 -4.10 12.52 4.71
N ILE A 33 -4.51 12.41 3.44
CA ILE A 33 -5.13 13.53 2.70
C ILE A 33 -6.57 13.80 3.16
N HIS A 34 -7.29 12.75 3.58
CA HIS A 34 -8.71 12.84 3.96
C HIS A 34 -8.91 12.64 5.46
N GLU A 35 -7.84 12.30 6.20
CA GLU A 35 -7.85 11.91 7.62
C GLU A 35 -8.85 10.77 7.93
N ASN A 36 -9.30 10.06 6.89
CA ASN A 36 -10.25 8.97 7.00
C ASN A 36 -9.54 7.70 7.47
N LYS A 37 -10.06 7.11 8.55
CA LYS A 37 -9.70 5.79 9.05
C LYS A 37 -10.88 4.84 8.88
N ILE A 38 -10.66 3.73 8.18
CA ILE A 38 -11.61 2.62 8.13
C ILE A 38 -10.99 1.47 8.90
N ASN A 39 -11.73 0.93 9.86
CA ASN A 39 -11.29 -0.16 10.72
C ASN A 39 -12.30 -1.30 10.65
N ASP A 40 -11.82 -2.51 10.38
CA ASP A 40 -12.64 -3.71 10.49
C ASP A 40 -12.62 -4.18 11.96
N SER A 41 -13.78 -4.52 12.53
CA SER A 41 -13.86 -5.01 13.91
C SER A 41 -12.96 -6.23 14.12
N ILE A 42 -11.99 -6.11 15.03
CA ILE A 42 -10.95 -7.14 15.27
C ILE A 42 -11.59 -8.35 15.95
N LYS A 43 -12.06 -9.31 15.15
CA LYS A 43 -12.14 -10.69 15.60
C LYS A 43 -10.73 -11.27 15.53
N ILE A 44 -10.38 -12.17 16.44
CA ILE A 44 -9.09 -12.87 16.45
C ILE A 44 -8.90 -13.56 15.10
N LEU A 45 -8.12 -12.97 14.19
CA LEU A 45 -7.96 -13.46 12.82
C LEU A 45 -6.51 -13.75 12.47
N LYS A 46 -6.34 -14.83 11.68
CA LYS A 46 -5.04 -15.30 11.17
C LYS A 46 -4.45 -14.42 10.06
N LYS A 47 -5.25 -13.56 9.42
CA LYS A 47 -4.88 -12.72 8.28
C LYS A 47 -5.29 -11.27 8.53
N SER A 48 -4.32 -10.35 8.57
CA SER A 48 -4.59 -8.94 8.80
C SER A 48 -3.78 -7.99 7.93
N PHE A 49 -4.23 -6.74 7.80
CA PHE A 49 -3.47 -5.70 7.11
C PHE A 49 -3.48 -4.36 7.83
N LEU A 50 -2.48 -3.54 7.51
CA LEU A 50 -2.41 -2.12 7.83
C LEU A 50 -1.97 -1.36 6.58
N ILE A 51 -2.91 -0.69 5.91
CA ILE A 51 -2.61 0.18 4.77
C ILE A 51 -2.59 1.62 5.25
N ASP A 52 -1.39 2.18 5.35
CA ASP A 52 -1.19 3.51 5.91
C ASP A 52 -0.36 4.34 4.93
N ASN A 53 -1.01 5.26 4.22
CA ASN A 53 -0.30 6.08 3.24
C ASN A 53 0.56 7.20 3.86
N SER A 54 0.63 7.27 5.19
CA SER A 54 1.62 8.06 5.93
C SER A 54 2.85 7.24 6.35
N ALA A 55 2.86 5.93 6.08
CA ALA A 55 3.95 5.04 6.46
C ALA A 55 5.30 5.41 5.84
N TYR A 56 5.35 6.27 4.82
CA TYR A 56 6.61 6.82 4.31
C TYR A 56 7.49 7.46 5.40
N ARG A 57 6.88 7.92 6.51
CA ARG A 57 7.60 8.49 7.66
C ARG A 57 8.29 7.45 8.53
N ASN A 58 7.82 6.21 8.55
CA ASN A 58 8.26 5.20 9.54
C ASN A 58 8.32 3.76 9.01
N TYR A 59 8.23 3.53 7.70
CA TYR A 59 8.24 2.18 7.13
C TYR A 59 9.52 1.41 7.50
N LYS A 60 10.66 2.10 7.64
CA LYS A 60 11.92 1.51 8.11
C LYS A 60 11.78 0.89 9.49
N HIS A 61 11.19 1.63 10.42
CA HIS A 61 10.88 1.16 11.76
C HIS A 61 9.90 -0.01 11.70
N LYS A 62 8.83 0.10 10.89
CA LYS A 62 7.88 -1.00 10.69
C LYS A 62 8.59 -2.27 10.17
N LEU A 63 9.55 -2.16 9.26
CA LEU A 63 10.32 -3.32 8.78
C LEU A 63 11.17 -3.94 9.89
N ILE A 64 11.93 -3.12 10.63
CA ILE A 64 12.87 -3.58 11.66
C ILE A 64 12.16 -4.33 12.80
N TYR A 65 11.00 -3.84 13.24
CA TYR A 65 10.29 -4.38 14.39
C TYR A 65 9.12 -5.30 14.04
N SER A 66 8.85 -5.52 12.76
CA SER A 66 7.83 -6.47 12.33
C SER A 66 8.36 -7.90 12.35
N LYS A 67 7.45 -8.86 12.56
CA LYS A 67 7.78 -10.28 12.49
C LYS A 67 8.26 -10.65 11.08
N PRO A 68 9.18 -11.63 10.92
CA PRO A 68 9.76 -12.01 9.62
C PRO A 68 8.75 -12.35 8.53
N GLU A 69 7.60 -12.92 8.90
CA GLU A 69 6.50 -13.27 8.00
C GLU A 69 5.65 -12.06 7.55
N THR A 70 5.90 -10.87 8.10
CA THR A 70 5.21 -9.65 7.69
C THR A 70 5.64 -9.28 6.28
N LYS A 71 4.65 -9.15 5.40
CA LYS A 71 4.82 -8.76 3.99
C LYS A 71 4.52 -7.27 3.84
N PHE A 72 5.21 -6.62 2.92
CA PHE A 72 5.07 -5.20 2.61
C PHE A 72 4.62 -5.05 1.16
N ILE A 73 3.69 -4.12 0.91
CA ILE A 73 3.24 -3.79 -0.43
C ILE A 73 3.47 -2.30 -0.66
N LEU A 74 4.32 -1.99 -1.64
CA LEU A 74 4.56 -0.64 -2.14
C LEU A 74 3.73 -0.44 -3.41
N THR A 75 2.63 0.33 -3.30
CA THR A 75 1.88 0.76 -4.49
C THR A 75 2.52 1.99 -5.10
N THR A 76 2.75 1.93 -6.41
CA THR A 76 3.45 2.92 -7.22
C THR A 76 2.53 3.51 -8.28
N ARG A 77 2.91 4.67 -8.81
CA ARG A 77 2.24 5.37 -9.90
C ARG A 77 3.30 6.21 -10.63
N ASP A 78 3.11 6.47 -11.92
CA ASP A 78 4.01 7.36 -12.64
C ASP A 78 3.99 8.78 -12.04
N LYS A 79 5.15 9.43 -12.09
CA LYS A 79 5.38 10.74 -11.46
C LYS A 79 4.42 11.82 -11.97
N LYS A 80 4.13 11.86 -13.28
CA LYS A 80 3.33 12.92 -13.90
C LYS A 80 1.86 12.79 -13.48
N SER A 81 1.30 11.58 -13.59
CA SER A 81 -0.07 11.26 -13.19
C SER A 81 -0.26 11.41 -11.68
N TRP A 82 0.71 10.96 -10.88
CA TRP A 82 0.67 11.16 -9.43
C TRP A 82 0.66 12.64 -9.05
N LYS A 83 1.57 13.44 -9.63
CA LYS A 83 1.60 14.90 -9.41
C LYS A 83 0.29 15.57 -9.81
N LYS A 84 -0.30 15.20 -10.95
CA LYS A 84 -1.63 15.68 -11.38
C LYS A 84 -2.70 15.32 -10.35
N SER A 85 -2.68 14.10 -9.81
CA SER A 85 -3.62 13.65 -8.78
C SER A 85 -3.46 14.44 -7.47
N ILE A 86 -2.24 14.64 -7.00
CA ILE A 86 -1.95 15.45 -5.80
C ILE A 86 -2.38 16.91 -6.00
N ASN A 87 -2.09 17.50 -7.16
CA ASN A 87 -2.51 18.87 -7.47
C ASN A 87 -4.04 19.00 -7.48
N SER A 88 -4.76 18.01 -7.99
CA SER A 88 -6.23 17.98 -7.92
C SER A 88 -6.77 17.92 -6.48
N MET A 89 -6.04 17.30 -5.55
CA MET A 89 -6.41 17.33 -4.14
C MET A 89 -6.14 18.70 -3.52
N LYS A 90 -5.04 19.38 -3.91
CA LYS A 90 -4.75 20.76 -3.48
C LYS A 90 -5.83 21.74 -3.95
N THR A 91 -6.31 21.62 -5.19
CA THR A 91 -7.38 22.49 -5.70
C THR A 91 -8.69 22.28 -4.95
N LYS A 92 -8.92 21.07 -4.43
CA LYS A 92 -10.03 20.75 -3.52
C LYS A 92 -9.80 21.20 -2.08
N LYS A 93 -8.74 21.98 -1.79
CA LYS A 93 -8.34 22.46 -0.47
C LYS A 93 -8.12 21.34 0.56
N LEU A 94 -7.77 20.13 0.11
CA LEU A 94 -7.40 19.04 1.01
C LEU A 94 -5.99 19.24 1.57
N ASN A 95 -5.77 18.76 2.78
CA ASN A 95 -4.51 18.91 3.49
C ASN A 95 -3.47 17.94 2.91
N ILE A 96 -2.59 18.45 2.04
CA ILE A 96 -1.45 17.69 1.54
C ILE A 96 -0.29 17.85 2.53
N PRO A 97 0.26 16.73 3.06
CA PRO A 97 1.40 16.82 3.95
C PRO A 97 2.57 17.59 3.33
N LYS A 98 3.14 18.53 4.08
CA LYS A 98 4.28 19.35 3.64
C LYS A 98 5.56 18.53 3.44
N ASP A 99 5.67 17.43 4.17
CA ASP A 99 6.79 16.49 4.16
C ASP A 99 6.58 15.31 3.19
N LEU A 100 5.59 15.39 2.29
CA LEU A 100 5.34 14.35 1.32
C LEU A 100 6.55 14.21 0.37
N PRO A 101 7.20 13.03 0.30
CA PRO A 101 8.39 12.88 -0.51
C PRO A 101 8.06 12.90 -2.00
N GLU A 102 9.08 13.15 -2.81
CA GLU A 102 8.99 12.95 -4.25
C GLU A 102 8.82 11.45 -4.53
N ILE A 103 7.83 11.09 -5.35
CA ILE A 103 7.40 9.70 -5.52
C ILE A 103 8.49 8.79 -6.09
N SER A 104 9.27 9.25 -7.07
CA SER A 104 10.35 8.44 -7.66
C SER A 104 11.50 8.25 -6.68
N LEU A 105 11.86 9.29 -5.92
CA LEU A 105 12.87 9.20 -4.85
C LEU A 105 12.43 8.22 -3.76
N TYR A 106 11.18 8.31 -3.30
CA TYR A 106 10.64 7.40 -2.29
C TYR A 106 10.64 5.94 -2.76
N HIS A 107 10.22 5.67 -3.99
CA HIS A 107 10.22 4.29 -4.51
C HIS A 107 11.62 3.69 -4.54
N LYS A 108 12.60 4.46 -5.06
CA LYS A 108 14.00 4.02 -5.12
C LYS A 108 14.53 3.75 -3.70
N GLU A 109 14.29 4.67 -2.78
CA GLU A 109 14.75 4.61 -1.40
C GLU A 109 14.19 3.41 -0.64
N VAL A 110 12.89 3.11 -0.80
CA VAL A 110 12.26 1.91 -0.22
C VAL A 110 12.90 0.63 -0.76
N ILE A 111 13.06 0.51 -2.09
CA ILE A 111 13.63 -0.69 -2.71
C ILE A 111 15.08 -0.89 -2.26
N GLU A 112 15.89 0.17 -2.23
CA GLU A 112 17.27 0.13 -1.77
C GLU A 112 17.35 -0.28 -0.29
N PHE A 113 16.50 0.28 0.57
CA PHE A 113 16.46 -0.06 1.98
C PHE A 113 16.13 -1.55 2.21
N PHE A 114 15.13 -2.09 1.53
CA PHE A 114 14.77 -3.51 1.64
C PHE A 114 15.89 -4.44 1.14
N LYS A 115 16.62 -4.03 0.09
CA LYS A 115 17.82 -4.75 -0.38
C LYS A 115 18.93 -4.73 0.67
N THR A 116 19.27 -3.56 1.21
CA THR A 116 20.31 -3.41 2.25
C THR A 116 19.99 -4.23 3.50
N LYS A 117 18.70 -4.35 3.86
CA LYS A 117 18.24 -5.18 4.99
C LYS A 117 18.02 -6.66 4.64
N LYS A 118 18.46 -7.11 3.45
CA LYS A 118 18.29 -8.49 2.95
C LYS A 118 16.86 -9.01 3.12
N SER A 119 15.88 -8.11 2.93
CA SER A 119 14.45 -8.35 3.19
C SER A 119 13.60 -8.16 1.94
N ILE A 120 14.21 -8.15 0.75
CA ILE A 120 13.51 -7.86 -0.52
C ILE A 120 12.40 -8.87 -0.84
N ASN A 121 12.53 -10.12 -0.38
CA ASN A 121 11.50 -11.16 -0.47
C ASN A 121 10.23 -10.84 0.34
N ARG A 122 10.29 -9.83 1.22
CA ARG A 122 9.14 -9.33 1.99
C ARG A 122 8.49 -8.12 1.34
N LEU A 123 8.95 -7.65 0.18
CA LEU A 123 8.41 -6.49 -0.53
C LEU A 123 7.81 -6.90 -1.87
N LEU A 124 6.55 -6.53 -2.09
CA LEU A 124 5.93 -6.53 -3.41
C LEU A 124 5.73 -5.08 -3.87
N VAL A 125 6.15 -4.80 -5.10
CA VAL A 125 5.94 -3.50 -5.75
C VAL A 125 4.82 -3.67 -6.77
N ILE A 126 3.77 -2.85 -6.66
CA ILE A 126 2.61 -2.90 -7.55
C ILE A 126 2.51 -1.57 -8.29
N ASP A 127 2.52 -1.58 -9.61
CA ASP A 127 2.15 -0.42 -10.43
C ASP A 127 0.64 -0.34 -10.57
N LEU A 128 0.05 0.79 -10.17
CA LEU A 128 -1.38 1.05 -10.25
C LEU A 128 -1.97 0.78 -11.63
N TYR A 129 -1.22 1.02 -12.71
CA TYR A 129 -1.70 0.84 -14.07
C TYR A 129 -1.45 -0.56 -14.65
N ASN A 130 -0.53 -1.32 -14.05
CA ASN A 130 -0.06 -2.62 -14.55
C ASN A 130 -0.13 -3.68 -13.44
N ILE A 131 -1.31 -3.83 -12.84
CA ILE A 131 -1.50 -4.73 -11.70
C ILE A 131 -1.57 -6.18 -12.20
N SER A 132 -0.59 -6.99 -11.80
CA SER A 132 -0.61 -8.44 -11.96
C SER A 132 -1.24 -9.09 -10.73
N GLN A 133 -2.45 -9.64 -10.86
CA GLN A 133 -3.10 -10.33 -9.76
C GLN A 133 -2.39 -11.63 -9.39
N GLN A 134 -1.83 -12.34 -10.38
CA GLN A 134 -1.06 -13.55 -10.18
C GLN A 134 0.16 -13.29 -9.29
N GLU A 135 0.84 -12.16 -9.49
CA GLU A 135 1.96 -11.77 -8.62
C GLU A 135 1.50 -11.52 -7.19
N ILE A 136 0.36 -10.86 -6.98
CA ILE A 136 -0.16 -10.63 -5.63
C ILE A 136 -0.54 -11.96 -4.98
N PHE A 137 -1.25 -12.85 -5.68
CA PHE A 137 -1.63 -14.15 -5.14
C PHE A 137 -0.43 -15.01 -4.79
N SER A 138 0.57 -15.06 -5.68
CA SER A 138 1.83 -15.76 -5.44
C SER A 138 2.57 -15.20 -4.22
N PHE A 139 2.72 -13.87 -4.14
CA PHE A 139 3.42 -13.21 -3.04
C PHE A 139 2.74 -13.39 -1.67
N LEU A 140 1.40 -13.43 -1.68
CA LEU A 140 0.58 -13.64 -0.49
C LEU A 140 0.31 -15.11 -0.18
N GLU A 141 0.84 -16.05 -0.99
CA GLU A 141 0.66 -17.49 -0.80
C GLU A 141 -0.83 -17.86 -0.73
N ILE A 142 -1.64 -17.26 -1.62
CA ILE A 142 -3.07 -17.49 -1.72
C ILE A 142 -3.35 -18.42 -2.90
N GLU A 143 -3.96 -19.56 -2.63
CA GLU A 143 -4.40 -20.49 -3.68
C GLU A 143 -5.53 -19.89 -4.52
N ASN A 144 -5.35 -20.03 -5.84
CA ASN A 144 -6.11 -19.47 -6.95
C ASN A 144 -7.56 -19.03 -6.64
N GLN A 145 -7.76 -17.73 -6.35
CA GLN A 145 -9.08 -17.13 -6.13
C GLN A 145 -9.62 -16.48 -7.41
N LEU A 146 -9.84 -17.30 -8.45
CA LEU A 146 -10.23 -16.91 -9.81
C LEU A 146 -11.44 -15.96 -9.93
N LYS A 147 -12.21 -15.76 -8.85
CA LYS A 147 -13.41 -14.91 -8.82
C LYS A 147 -13.19 -13.52 -8.21
N ILE A 148 -12.03 -13.23 -7.62
CA ILE A 148 -11.78 -11.94 -6.94
C ILE A 148 -10.89 -11.06 -7.81
N GLU A 149 -11.50 -10.03 -8.39
CA GLU A 149 -10.79 -9.04 -9.20
C GLU A 149 -10.25 -7.88 -8.37
N TYR A 150 -9.14 -7.30 -8.84
CA TYR A 150 -8.57 -6.11 -8.23
C TYR A 150 -9.44 -4.89 -8.59
N PRO A 151 -9.91 -4.10 -7.62
CA PRO A 151 -10.83 -3.00 -7.87
C PRO A 151 -10.12 -1.85 -8.62
N LYS A 152 -10.42 -1.71 -9.92
CA LYS A 152 -9.88 -0.66 -10.80
C LYS A 152 -10.65 0.67 -10.72
N GLU A 153 -11.85 0.68 -10.13
CA GLU A 153 -12.77 1.83 -10.13
C GLU A 153 -12.25 3.10 -9.44
N LEU A 154 -11.21 2.99 -8.60
CA LEU A 154 -10.60 4.12 -7.90
C LEU A 154 -9.36 4.69 -8.62
N ILE A 155 -9.01 4.14 -9.79
CA ILE A 155 -7.92 4.60 -10.64
C ILE A 155 -8.48 5.66 -11.60
N LYS A 156 -8.84 6.83 -11.06
CA LYS A 156 -9.16 8.04 -11.83
C LYS A 156 -8.13 9.13 -11.53
#